data_AF-A0A956FT90-F1
#
_entry.id   AF-A0A956FT90-F1
#
_cell.length_a   1.000
_cell.length_b   1.000
_cell.length_c   1.000
_cell.angle_alpha   90.00
_cell.angle_beta   90.00
_cell.angle_gamma   90.00
#
_symmetry.space_group_name_H-M   'P 1'
#
loop_
_entity.id
_entity.type
_entity.pdbx_description
1 polymer ?
#
loop_
_entity_poly.entity_id
_entity_poly.type
_entity_poly.pdbx_seq_one_letter_code
_entity_poly.pdbx_strand_id
1 'polypeptide(L)'
;MYRPRDRSAELSAEQRQRLAVGRHESVARELRGAGKTAAAGWVLEQIWDFEGALAAYLDAELGLDALRVALEVRDPERYERALAVVRAGSDGDRREAIAMLKRRGRHLDVARLLEAEPERLDDRADALRRGGDRIAAAKALADNGRVAEALA
;
A
#
# COMPACT_ATOMS: atom_id res chain seq x y z
N MET A 1 11.84 -1.80 7.75
CA MET A 1 10.38 -1.94 7.94
C MET A 1 9.78 -0.55 7.70
N TYR A 2 8.84 -0.38 6.76
CA TYR A 2 8.12 0.91 6.65
C TYR A 2 7.32 1.09 7.94
N ARG A 3 7.49 2.23 8.61
CA ARG A 3 6.74 2.56 9.82
C ARG A 3 5.58 3.46 9.38
N PRO A 4 4.34 3.20 9.85
CA PRO A 4 3.24 4.12 9.60
C PRO A 4 3.65 5.54 9.96
N ARG A 5 3.22 6.52 9.18
CA ARG A 5 3.46 7.93 9.53
C ARG A 5 2.85 8.18 10.90
N ASP A 6 3.64 8.72 11.83
CA ASP A 6 3.14 9.08 13.15
C ASP A 6 2.13 10.23 13.01
N ARG A 7 0.90 9.99 13.45
CA ARG A 7 -0.21 10.95 13.40
C ARG A 7 -0.55 11.54 14.77
N SER A 8 0.25 11.27 15.80
CA SER A 8 -0.01 11.74 17.18
C SER A 8 -0.08 13.26 17.31
N ALA A 9 0.58 14.00 16.42
CA ALA A 9 0.52 15.45 16.31
C ALA A 9 -0.87 15.97 15.92
N GLU A 10 -1.68 15.18 15.22
CA GLU A 10 -3.04 15.55 14.77
C GLU A 10 -4.08 15.45 15.91
N LEU A 11 -3.69 14.84 17.04
CA LEU A 11 -4.53 14.59 18.20
C LEU A 11 -4.48 15.76 19.20
N SER A 12 -5.62 16.09 19.80
CA SER A 12 -5.69 17.01 20.94
C SER A 12 -5.13 16.36 22.22
N ALA A 13 -4.80 17.18 23.22
CA ALA A 13 -4.36 16.68 24.52
C ALA A 13 -5.40 15.75 25.17
N GLU A 14 -6.69 16.11 25.07
CA GLU A 14 -7.81 15.30 25.56
C GLU A 14 -7.93 13.97 24.81
N GLN A 15 -7.78 13.98 23.48
CA GLN A 15 -7.76 12.74 22.69
C GLN A 15 -6.61 11.83 23.15
N ARG A 16 -5.40 12.36 23.33
CA ARG A 16 -4.25 11.56 23.82
C ARG A 16 -4.50 10.99 25.21
N GLN A 17 -5.10 11.76 26.12
CA GLN A 17 -5.45 11.27 27.46
C GLN A 17 -6.49 10.13 27.38
N ARG A 18 -7.47 10.24 26.49
CA ARG A 18 -8.46 9.19 26.24
C ARG A 18 -7.84 7.92 25.65
N LEU A 19 -6.87 8.05 24.74
CA LEU A 19 -6.11 6.90 24.22
C LEU A 19 -5.33 6.19 25.33
N ALA A 20 -4.70 6.94 26.25
CA ALA A 20 -3.96 6.38 27.37
C ALA A 20 -4.81 5.52 28.32
N VAL A 21 -6.13 5.74 28.37
CA VAL A 21 -7.10 4.92 29.14
C VAL A 21 -7.90 3.96 28.25
N GLY A 22 -7.43 3.68 27.03
CA GLY A 22 -7.97 2.65 26.15
C GLY A 22 -9.14 3.06 25.26
N ARG A 23 -9.53 4.34 25.19
CA ARG A 23 -10.73 4.82 24.46
C ARG A 23 -10.50 5.02 22.95
N HIS A 24 -9.81 4.09 22.30
CA HIS A 24 -9.34 4.18 20.92
C HIS A 24 -10.48 4.29 19.91
N GLU A 25 -11.47 3.40 19.95
CA GLU A 25 -12.60 3.39 19.00
C GLU A 25 -13.42 4.68 19.04
N SER A 26 -13.69 5.21 20.23
CA SER A 26 -14.42 6.47 20.37
C SER A 26 -13.64 7.66 19.82
N VAL A 27 -12.32 7.69 20.05
CA VAL A 27 -11.44 8.72 19.50
C VAL A 27 -11.36 8.60 17.98
N ALA A 28 -11.23 7.39 17.44
CA ALA A 28 -11.22 7.16 15.99
C ALA A 28 -12.54 7.61 15.33
N ARG A 29 -13.69 7.31 15.95
CA ARG A 29 -15.00 7.77 15.46
C ARG A 29 -15.12 9.29 15.46
N GLU A 30 -14.67 9.94 16.53
CA GLU A 30 -14.63 11.40 16.62
C GLU A 30 -13.73 12.02 15.55
N LEU A 31 -12.51 11.50 15.37
CA LEU A 31 -11.57 11.95 14.33
C LEU A 31 -12.18 11.81 12.94
N ARG A 32 -12.82 10.69 12.63
CA ARG A 32 -13.51 10.48 11.35
C ARG A 32 -14.66 11.46 11.16
N GLY A 33 -15.48 11.70 12.19
CA GLY A 33 -16.54 12.71 12.16
C GLY A 33 -16.02 14.14 11.95
N ALA A 34 -14.79 14.42 12.38
CA ALA A 34 -14.10 15.69 12.16
C ALA A 34 -13.30 15.74 10.83
N GLY A 35 -13.45 14.76 9.94
CA GLY A 35 -12.73 14.70 8.67
C GLY A 35 -11.23 14.33 8.78
N LYS A 36 -10.74 14.01 9.98
CA LYS A 36 -9.36 13.56 10.22
C LYS A 36 -9.23 12.04 10.03
N THR A 37 -9.66 11.56 8.86
CA THR A 37 -9.80 10.12 8.59
C THR A 37 -8.47 9.37 8.66
N ALA A 38 -7.36 10.00 8.25
CA ALA A 38 -6.02 9.43 8.37
C ALA A 38 -5.61 9.18 9.84
N ALA A 39 -5.83 10.15 10.72
CA ALA A 39 -5.56 9.99 12.15
C ALA A 39 -6.47 8.93 12.79
N ALA A 40 -7.73 8.85 12.35
CA ALA A 40 -8.63 7.79 12.78
C ALA A 40 -8.08 6.40 12.43
N GLY A 41 -7.58 6.22 11.20
CA GLY A 41 -6.94 4.98 10.78
C GLY A 41 -5.74 4.61 11.66
N TRP A 42 -4.86 5.58 11.94
CA TRP A 42 -3.68 5.38 12.79
C TRP A 42 -4.04 4.96 14.22
N VAL A 43 -5.12 5.53 14.79
CA VAL A 43 -5.62 5.14 16.13
C VAL A 43 -6.14 3.70 16.13
N LEU A 44 -6.88 3.30 15.10
CA LEU A 44 -7.44 1.94 14.99
C LEU A 44 -6.34 0.87 14.85
N GLU A 45 -5.24 1.20 14.17
CA GLU A 45 -4.09 0.32 14.11
C GLU A 45 -3.43 0.04 15.46
N GLN A 46 -3.46 0.99 16.40
CA GLN A 46 -2.87 0.80 17.73
C GLN A 46 -3.56 -0.31 18.53
N ILE A 47 -4.81 -0.62 18.19
CA ILE A 47 -5.61 -1.68 18.81
C ILE A 47 -5.79 -2.90 17.89
N TRP A 48 -5.01 -2.98 16.81
CA TRP A 48 -5.10 -4.04 15.80
C TRP A 48 -6.46 -4.14 15.08
N ASP A 49 -7.26 -3.07 15.06
CA ASP A 49 -8.43 -2.98 14.18
C ASP A 49 -7.98 -2.61 12.75
N PHE A 50 -7.38 -3.60 12.07
CA PHE A 50 -6.87 -3.42 10.71
C PHE A 50 -7.98 -3.22 9.68
N GLU A 51 -9.18 -3.75 9.90
CA GLU A 51 -10.30 -3.52 9.00
C GLU A 51 -10.78 -2.06 9.07
N GLY A 52 -10.97 -1.54 10.28
CA GLY A 52 -11.32 -0.15 10.48
C GLY A 52 -10.23 0.81 10.00
N ALA A 53 -8.96 0.47 10.25
CA ALA A 53 -7.82 1.24 9.75
C ALA A 53 -7.75 1.27 8.22
N LEU A 54 -7.94 0.11 7.56
CA LEU A 54 -7.95 0.02 6.10
C LEU A 54 -9.05 0.88 5.50
N ALA A 55 -10.27 0.79 6.04
CA ALA A 55 -11.38 1.63 5.58
C ALA A 55 -11.04 3.12 5.72
N ALA A 56 -10.46 3.52 6.85
CA ALA A 56 -10.08 4.91 7.10
C ALA A 56 -8.98 5.40 6.15
N TYR A 57 -7.98 4.58 5.84
CA TYR A 57 -6.93 4.98 4.88
C TYR A 57 -7.40 5.02 3.44
N LEU A 58 -8.31 4.13 3.04
CA LEU A 58 -8.94 4.18 1.73
C LEU A 58 -9.78 5.45 1.57
N ASP A 59 -10.56 5.81 2.58
CA ASP A 59 -11.34 7.05 2.60
C ASP A 59 -10.47 8.32 2.61
N ALA A 60 -9.26 8.23 3.17
CA ALA A 60 -8.27 9.31 3.16
C ALA A 60 -7.36 9.32 1.91
N GLU A 61 -7.59 8.40 0.96
CA GLU A 61 -6.77 8.20 -0.24
C GLU A 61 -5.27 7.98 0.05
N LEU A 62 -4.96 7.43 1.22
CA LEU A 62 -3.59 7.13 1.64
C LEU A 62 -3.20 5.72 1.18
N GLY A 63 -2.93 5.59 -0.12
CA GLY A 63 -2.71 4.30 -0.78
C GLY A 63 -1.63 3.43 -0.13
N LEU A 64 -0.49 4.01 0.27
CA LEU A 64 0.61 3.23 0.85
C LEU A 64 0.25 2.66 2.23
N ASP A 65 -0.36 3.47 3.09
CA ASP A 65 -0.85 3.03 4.40
C ASP A 65 -1.97 1.98 4.23
N ALA A 66 -2.92 2.23 3.33
CA ALA A 66 -3.98 1.28 3.00
C ALA A 66 -3.41 -0.05 2.49
N LEU A 67 -2.45 -0.04 1.57
CA LEU A 67 -1.86 -1.26 1.00
C LEU A 67 -1.15 -2.08 2.06
N ARG A 68 -0.43 -1.42 2.98
CA ARG A 68 0.23 -2.10 4.10
C ARG A 68 -0.79 -2.80 5.00
N VAL A 69 -1.87 -2.13 5.35
CA VAL A 69 -2.92 -2.70 6.22
C VAL A 69 -3.69 -3.81 5.50
N ALA A 70 -3.97 -3.66 4.20
CA ALA A 70 -4.66 -4.67 3.41
C ALA A 70 -3.92 -6.02 3.35
N LEU A 71 -2.58 -6.00 3.42
CA LEU A 71 -1.78 -7.24 3.52
C LEU A 71 -2.05 -8.01 4.82
N GLU A 72 -2.45 -7.34 5.89
CA GLU A 72 -2.77 -7.94 7.19
C GLU A 72 -4.22 -8.45 7.23
N VAL A 73 -5.17 -7.73 6.60
CA VAL A 73 -6.61 -8.09 6.57
C VAL A 73 -6.90 -9.31 5.68
N ARG A 74 -6.07 -9.58 4.66
CA ARG A 74 -6.24 -10.71 3.71
C ARG A 74 -7.57 -10.70 2.93
N ASP A 75 -8.15 -9.52 2.73
CA ASP A 75 -9.31 -9.31 1.86
C ASP A 75 -8.82 -8.93 0.44
N PRO A 76 -9.06 -9.78 -0.59
CA PRO A 76 -8.60 -9.51 -1.95
C PRO A 76 -9.21 -8.25 -2.56
N GLU A 77 -10.48 -7.95 -2.32
CA GLU A 77 -11.16 -6.81 -2.93
C GLU A 77 -10.62 -5.50 -2.36
N ARG A 78 -10.46 -5.44 -1.04
CA ARG A 78 -9.87 -4.27 -0.38
C ARG A 78 -8.39 -4.11 -0.71
N TYR A 79 -7.66 -5.21 -0.90
CA TYR A 79 -6.28 -5.19 -1.38
C TYR A 79 -6.17 -4.57 -2.77
N GLU A 80 -7.01 -5.01 -3.72
CA GLU A 80 -7.04 -4.46 -5.07
C GLU A 80 -7.40 -2.97 -5.07
N ARG A 81 -8.34 -2.56 -4.22
CA ARG A 81 -8.69 -1.15 -4.04
C ARG A 81 -7.50 -0.34 -3.52
N ALA A 82 -6.79 -0.83 -2.51
CA ALA A 82 -5.59 -0.15 -1.99
C ALA A 82 -4.48 -0.05 -3.04
N LEU A 83 -4.28 -1.11 -3.84
CA LEU A 83 -3.33 -1.10 -4.94
C LEU A 83 -3.69 -0.08 -6.02
N ALA A 84 -4.99 0.08 -6.34
CA ALA A 84 -5.47 1.09 -7.26
C ALA A 84 -5.20 2.52 -6.76
N VAL A 85 -5.41 2.79 -5.46
CA VAL A 85 -5.08 4.09 -4.85
C VAL A 85 -3.58 4.36 -4.96
N VAL A 86 -2.71 3.37 -4.71
CA VAL A 86 -1.26 3.53 -4.89
C VAL A 86 -0.91 3.89 -6.35
N ARG A 87 -1.53 3.23 -7.34
CA ARG A 87 -1.26 3.53 -8.76
C ARG A 87 -1.65 4.95 -9.14
N ALA A 88 -2.78 5.44 -8.63
CA ALA A 88 -3.26 6.80 -8.88
C ALA A 88 -2.51 7.87 -8.05
N GLY A 89 -1.79 7.44 -7.00
CA GLY A 89 -1.07 8.32 -6.08
C GLY A 89 0.26 8.84 -6.62
N SER A 90 1.05 9.44 -5.72
CA SER A 90 2.33 10.05 -6.06
C SER A 90 3.39 9.03 -6.48
N ASP A 91 4.35 9.46 -7.31
CA ASP A 91 5.52 8.65 -7.67
C ASP A 91 6.31 8.17 -6.44
N GLY A 92 6.36 9.01 -5.39
CA GLY A 92 6.99 8.66 -4.11
C GLY A 92 6.30 7.46 -3.45
N ASP A 93 4.97 7.51 -3.32
CA ASP A 93 4.19 6.42 -2.72
C ASP A 93 4.28 5.13 -3.58
N ARG A 94 4.28 5.25 -4.92
CA ARG A 94 4.49 4.09 -5.81
C ARG A 94 5.85 3.44 -5.60
N ARG A 95 6.92 4.23 -5.54
CA ARG A 95 8.28 3.70 -5.28
C ARG A 95 8.39 3.01 -3.93
N GLU A 96 7.80 3.60 -2.89
CA GLU A 96 7.77 3.00 -1.54
C GLU A 96 6.95 1.71 -1.51
N ALA A 97 5.80 1.68 -2.19
CA ALA A 97 4.98 0.48 -2.33
C ALA A 97 5.72 -0.64 -3.07
N ILE A 98 6.40 -0.33 -4.18
CA ILE A 98 7.24 -1.29 -4.92
C ILE A 98 8.32 -1.86 -4.00
N ALA A 99 9.03 -1.01 -3.26
CA ALA A 99 10.07 -1.46 -2.32
C ALA A 99 9.49 -2.36 -1.21
N MET A 100 8.30 -2.02 -0.69
CA MET A 100 7.60 -2.83 0.29
C MET A 100 7.21 -4.21 -0.26
N LEU A 101 6.58 -4.26 -1.44
CA LEU A 101 6.11 -5.50 -2.07
C LEU A 101 7.29 -6.40 -2.46
N LYS A 102 8.40 -5.85 -2.96
CA LYS A 102 9.66 -6.59 -3.21
C LYS A 102 10.14 -7.30 -1.95
N ARG A 103 10.18 -6.61 -0.80
CA ARG A 103 10.60 -7.22 0.48
C ARG A 103 9.64 -8.30 0.98
N ARG A 104 8.37 -8.23 0.62
CA ARG A 104 7.34 -9.24 0.97
C ARG A 104 7.25 -10.38 -0.05
N GLY A 105 8.13 -10.41 -1.06
CA GLY A 105 8.13 -11.43 -2.12
C GLY A 105 6.94 -11.34 -3.10
N ARG A 106 6.22 -10.22 -3.11
CA ARG A 106 5.01 -9.99 -3.94
C ARG A 106 5.41 -9.47 -5.32
N HIS A 107 6.20 -10.25 -6.07
CA HIS A 107 6.81 -9.79 -7.31
C HIS A 107 5.80 -9.56 -8.45
N LEU A 108 4.70 -10.31 -8.51
CA LEU A 108 3.64 -10.06 -9.50
C LEU A 108 2.95 -8.72 -9.26
N ASP A 109 2.71 -8.33 -8.00
CA ASP A 109 2.13 -7.02 -7.68
C ASP A 109 3.10 -5.87 -8.01
N VAL A 110 4.40 -6.10 -7.83
CA VAL A 110 5.44 -5.16 -8.30
C VAL A 110 5.36 -4.97 -9.81
N ALA A 111 5.25 -6.06 -10.58
CA ALA A 111 5.13 -5.99 -12.03
C ALA A 111 3.86 -5.23 -12.47
N ARG A 112 2.76 -5.37 -11.73
CA ARG A 112 1.50 -4.64 -11.98
C ARG A 112 1.62 -3.14 -11.69
N LEU A 113 2.42 -2.73 -10.69
CA LEU A 113 2.69 -1.31 -10.46
C LEU A 113 3.60 -0.71 -11.53
N LEU A 114 4.54 -1.49 -12.05
CA LEU A 114 5.48 -1.05 -13.09
C LEU A 114 4.87 -1.05 -14.51
N GLU A 115 3.68 -1.60 -14.70
CA GLU A 115 3.00 -1.62 -16.00
C GLU A 115 2.71 -0.22 -16.56
N ALA A 116 2.52 0.76 -15.68
CA ALA A 116 2.30 2.16 -16.06
C ALA A 116 3.61 2.95 -16.29
N GLU A 117 4.78 2.34 -16.10
CA GLU A 117 6.11 2.98 -16.15
C GLU A 117 6.93 2.41 -17.33
N PRO A 118 6.71 2.89 -18.58
CA PRO A 118 7.35 2.34 -19.78
C PRO A 118 8.89 2.48 -19.78
N GLU A 119 9.44 3.40 -19.00
CA GLU A 119 10.87 3.54 -18.78
C GLU A 119 11.46 2.45 -17.88
N ARG A 120 10.63 1.58 -17.29
CA ARG A 120 11.02 0.54 -16.34
C ARG A 120 10.63 -0.88 -16.78
N LEU A 121 10.56 -1.11 -18.08
CA LEU A 121 10.23 -2.42 -18.64
C LEU A 121 11.18 -3.54 -18.17
N ASP A 122 12.46 -3.25 -17.98
CA ASP A 122 13.43 -4.21 -17.46
C ASP A 122 13.14 -4.61 -16.00
N ASP A 123 12.81 -3.64 -15.15
CA ASP A 123 12.40 -3.87 -13.77
C ASP A 123 11.10 -4.70 -13.73
N ARG A 124 10.18 -4.44 -14.67
CA ARG A 124 8.91 -5.17 -14.81
C ARG A 124 9.17 -6.62 -15.22
N ALA A 125 10.02 -6.86 -16.22
CA ALA A 125 10.39 -8.19 -16.67
C ALA A 125 11.07 -9.01 -15.56
N ASP A 126 11.99 -8.40 -14.80
CA ASP A 126 12.61 -9.07 -13.65
C ASP A 126 11.59 -9.43 -12.56
N ALA A 127 10.66 -8.52 -12.27
CA ALA A 127 9.57 -8.77 -11.32
C ALA A 127 8.66 -9.93 -11.79
N LEU A 128 8.26 -9.96 -13.07
CA LEU A 128 7.47 -11.06 -13.64
C LEU A 128 8.22 -12.40 -13.52
N ARG A 129 9.52 -12.42 -13.87
CA ARG A 129 10.35 -13.62 -13.79
C ARG A 129 10.44 -14.15 -12.36
N ARG A 130 10.70 -13.28 -11.38
CA ARG A 130 10.74 -13.64 -9.95
C ARG A 130 9.38 -14.03 -9.40
N GLY A 131 8.30 -13.50 -9.97
CA GLY A 131 6.92 -13.88 -9.67
C GLY A 131 6.48 -15.20 -10.30
N GLY A 132 7.31 -15.80 -11.17
CA GLY A 132 7.03 -17.07 -11.82
C GLY A 132 6.34 -16.96 -13.19
N ASP A 133 5.98 -15.76 -13.65
CA ASP A 133 5.37 -15.54 -14.96
C ASP A 133 6.43 -15.31 -16.04
N ARG A 134 7.05 -16.41 -16.48
CA ARG A 134 8.11 -16.39 -17.49
C ARG A 134 7.62 -15.93 -18.87
N ILE A 135 6.37 -16.24 -19.22
CA ILE A 135 5.80 -15.87 -20.52
C ILE A 135 5.57 -14.36 -20.58
N ALA A 136 4.97 -13.77 -19.54
CA ALA A 136 4.81 -12.32 -19.49
C ALA A 136 6.17 -11.61 -19.39
N ALA A 137 7.15 -12.18 -18.68
CA ALA A 137 8.50 -11.62 -18.63
C ALA A 137 9.17 -11.59 -20.01
N ALA A 138 9.08 -12.69 -20.77
CA ALA A 138 9.60 -12.76 -22.13
C ALA A 138 8.92 -11.76 -23.07
N LYS A 139 7.58 -11.63 -22.99
CA LYS A 139 6.83 -10.62 -23.74
C LYS A 139 7.30 -9.21 -23.42
N ALA A 140 7.42 -8.86 -22.14
CA ALA A 140 7.89 -7.54 -21.71
C ALA A 140 9.31 -7.22 -22.22
N LEU A 141 10.21 -8.21 -22.29
CA LEU A 141 11.55 -8.05 -22.88
C LEU A 141 11.50 -7.89 -24.41
N ALA A 142 10.67 -8.67 -25.09
CA ALA A 142 10.50 -8.59 -26.54
C ALA A 142 9.92 -7.23 -26.97
N ASP A 143 8.92 -6.74 -26.23
CA ASP A 143 8.31 -5.41 -26.44
C ASP A 143 9.34 -4.27 -26.25
N ASN A 144 10.41 -4.52 -25.49
CA ASN A 144 11.53 -3.60 -25.29
C ASN A 144 12.71 -3.83 -26.27
N GLY A 145 12.50 -4.60 -27.35
CA GLY A 145 13.53 -4.90 -28.34
C GLY A 145 14.61 -5.90 -27.90
N ARG A 146 14.49 -6.51 -26.71
CA ARG A 146 15.47 -7.45 -26.14
C ARG A 146 15.10 -8.91 -26.44
N VAL A 147 14.90 -9.22 -27.72
CA VAL A 147 14.41 -10.52 -28.20
C VAL A 147 15.32 -11.69 -27.78
N ALA A 148 16.64 -11.50 -27.79
CA ALA A 148 17.58 -12.55 -27.39
C ALA A 148 17.41 -12.99 -25.92
N GLU A 149 17.09 -12.05 -25.02
CA GLU A 149 16.85 -12.33 -23.61
C GLU A 149 15.44 -12.84 -23.33
N ALA A 150 14.49 -12.53 -24.21
CA ALA A 150 13.14 -13.08 -24.16
C ALA A 150 13.09 -14.59 -24.49
N LEU A 151 14.09 -15.11 -25.21
CA LEU A 151 14.16 -16.50 -25.67
C LEU A 151 15.06 -17.40 -24.81
N ALA A 152 15.74 -16.84 -23.80
CA ALA A 152 16.64 -17.55 -22.89
C ALA A 152 15.91 -18.06 -21.63
#